data_AF-A0A8C0X631-F1
#
_entry.id   AF-A0A8C0X631-F1
#
_cell.length_a   1.000
_cell.length_b   1.000
_cell.length_c   1.000
_cell.angle_alpha   90.00
_cell.angle_beta   90.00
_cell.angle_gamma   90.00
#
_symmetry.space_group_name_H-M   'P 1'
#
loop_
_entity.id
_entity.type
_entity.pdbx_description
1 polymer ?
#
loop_
_entity_poly.entity_id
_entity_poly.type
_entity_poly.pdbx_seq_one_letter_code
_entity_poly.pdbx_strand_id
1 'polypeptide(L)'
;MDTVRVAVVGAGVIGLATAMCISQQVPRCSVTVISDKFTPDTTSDVAAGILIPHAYQDIPVQTQKQWFRETFDHLSAIARSPEAVDAGVHLVSGWQIFQSVPTREVPVWADVVLGFRMTEAELKRFPQHVFGQAFTTLKCETSAYLSWLENRASAVM
;
A
#
# COMPACT_ATOMS: atom_id res chain seq x y z
N MET A 1 13.33 20.46 27.65
CA MET A 1 12.10 20.45 26.85
C MET A 1 11.53 19.05 26.95
N ASP A 2 10.27 18.96 27.35
CA ASP A 2 9.64 17.69 27.75
C ASP A 2 9.25 16.84 26.54
N THR A 3 9.25 15.52 26.74
CA THR A 3 8.85 14.54 25.72
C THR A 3 7.37 14.65 25.42
N VAL A 4 7.01 14.74 24.13
CA VAL A 4 5.61 14.74 23.68
C VAL A 4 5.08 13.31 23.71
N ARG A 5 3.95 13.07 24.39
CA ARG A 5 3.31 11.74 24.42
C ARG A 5 2.15 11.71 23.41
N VAL A 6 2.17 10.75 22.50
CA VAL A 6 1.19 10.60 21.42
C VAL A 6 0.54 9.23 21.55
N ALA A 7 -0.78 9.19 21.56
CA ALA A 7 -1.54 7.94 21.47
C ALA A 7 -2.10 7.79 20.05
N VAL A 8 -1.87 6.63 19.44
CA VAL A 8 -2.47 6.23 18.16
C VAL A 8 -3.48 5.13 18.44
N VAL A 9 -4.73 5.32 18.00
CA VAL A 9 -5.79 4.34 18.22
C VAL A 9 -5.95 3.47 16.97
N GLY A 10 -5.75 2.16 17.13
CA GLY A 10 -5.86 1.14 16.08
C GLY A 10 -4.51 0.58 15.64
N ALA A 11 -4.40 -0.76 15.56
CA ALA A 11 -3.21 -1.50 15.13
C ALA A 11 -3.33 -2.12 13.73
N GLY A 12 -4.24 -1.60 12.89
CA GLY A 12 -4.23 -1.92 11.46
C GLY A 12 -3.13 -1.18 10.69
N VAL A 13 -3.04 -1.40 9.38
CA VAL A 13 -1.95 -0.87 8.54
C VAL A 13 -1.82 0.65 8.64
N ILE A 14 -2.94 1.38 8.68
CA ILE A 14 -2.94 2.84 8.79
C ILE A 14 -2.43 3.31 10.15
N GLY A 15 -2.88 2.67 11.24
CA GLY A 15 -2.48 3.03 12.60
C GLY A 15 -0.99 2.80 12.84
N LEU A 16 -0.48 1.62 12.48
CA LEU A 16 0.93 1.29 12.64
C LEU A 16 1.85 2.12 11.74
N ALA A 17 1.47 2.33 10.48
CA ALA A 17 2.25 3.19 9.58
C ALA A 17 2.27 4.65 10.08
N THR A 18 1.15 5.13 10.61
CA THR A 18 1.08 6.47 11.23
C THR A 18 1.97 6.56 12.47
N ALA A 19 1.93 5.56 13.35
CA ALA A 19 2.77 5.50 14.54
C ALA A 19 4.28 5.55 14.18
N MET A 20 4.68 4.80 13.15
CA MET A 20 6.06 4.85 12.63
C MET A 20 6.41 6.22 12.04
N CYS A 21 5.54 6.81 11.21
CA CYS A 21 5.79 8.14 10.65
C CYS A 21 5.96 9.20 11.75
N ILE A 22 5.12 9.17 12.78
CA ILE A 22 5.22 10.08 13.93
C ILE A 22 6.55 9.86 14.68
N SER A 23 6.91 8.61 14.98
CA SER A 23 8.13 8.31 15.73
C SER A 23 9.41 8.74 14.99
N GLN A 24 9.39 8.70 13.65
CA GLN A 24 10.52 9.12 12.81
C GLN A 24 10.59 10.63 12.59
N GLN A 25 9.44 11.31 12.49
CA GLN A 25 9.38 12.71 12.06
C GLN A 25 9.22 13.70 13.20
N VAL A 26 8.67 13.30 14.35
CA VAL A 26 8.41 14.19 15.49
C VAL A 26 9.54 14.04 16.53
N PRO A 27 10.39 15.06 16.72
CA PRO A 27 11.49 14.99 17.67
C PRO A 27 10.98 14.86 19.11
N ARG A 28 11.65 14.01 19.91
CA ARG A 28 11.34 13.80 21.34
C ARG A 28 9.86 13.43 21.56
N CYS A 29 9.33 12.51 20.77
CA CYS A 29 8.01 11.92 21.02
C CYS A 29 8.11 10.50 21.60
N SER A 30 7.07 10.11 22.33
CA SER A 30 6.81 8.74 22.76
C SER A 30 5.43 8.37 22.24
N VAL A 31 5.38 7.38 21.36
CA VAL A 31 4.15 6.93 20.69
C VAL A 31 3.67 5.65 21.35
N THR A 32 2.39 5.61 21.72
CA THR A 32 1.71 4.41 22.21
C THR A 32 0.59 4.04 21.27
N VAL A 33 0.59 2.80 20.76
CA VAL A 33 -0.51 2.26 19.97
C VAL A 33 -1.50 1.58 20.91
N ILE A 34 -2.77 1.96 20.84
CA ILE A 34 -3.86 1.41 21.65
C ILE A 34 -4.87 0.77 20.70
N SER A 35 -5.12 -0.52 20.84
CA SER A 35 -6.04 -1.25 19.95
C SER A 35 -6.74 -2.37 20.71
N ASP A 36 -7.98 -2.69 20.31
CA ASP A 36 -8.71 -3.86 20.78
C ASP A 36 -8.22 -5.15 20.09
N LYS A 37 -7.68 -5.03 18.88
CA LYS A 37 -7.12 -6.12 18.07
C LYS A 37 -5.78 -5.71 17.47
N PHE A 38 -4.88 -6.68 17.38
CA PHE A 38 -3.58 -6.60 16.71
C PHE A 38 -3.51 -7.67 15.62
N THR A 39 -2.43 -7.70 14.82
CA THR A 39 -2.22 -8.81 13.88
C THR A 39 -2.20 -10.14 14.66
N PRO A 40 -2.87 -11.22 14.19
CA PRO A 40 -3.46 -11.41 12.87
C PRO A 40 -4.96 -11.09 12.75
N ASP A 41 -5.55 -10.34 13.68
CA ASP A 41 -7.01 -10.21 13.84
C ASP A 41 -7.58 -8.86 13.37
N THR A 42 -6.85 -8.10 12.55
CA THR A 42 -7.30 -6.80 12.01
C THR A 42 -7.96 -6.96 10.63
N THR A 43 -8.73 -5.95 10.20
CA THR A 43 -9.23 -5.89 8.80
C THR A 43 -8.07 -5.88 7.79
N SER A 44 -6.89 -5.37 8.18
CA SER A 44 -5.73 -5.34 7.31
C SER A 44 -5.18 -6.76 7.05
N ASP A 45 -5.24 -7.68 8.03
CA ASP A 45 -4.74 -9.05 7.89
C ASP A 45 -5.48 -9.86 6.82
N VAL A 46 -6.75 -9.53 6.55
CA VAL A 46 -7.57 -10.22 5.54
C VAL A 46 -7.54 -9.55 4.17
N ALA A 47 -6.84 -8.43 4.02
CA ALA A 47 -6.76 -7.71 2.74
C ALA A 47 -5.89 -8.47 1.73
N ALA A 48 -6.27 -8.41 0.44
CA ALA A 48 -5.51 -9.05 -0.64
C ALA A 48 -4.07 -8.49 -0.81
N GLY A 49 -3.85 -7.25 -0.39
CA GLY A 49 -2.51 -6.64 -0.32
C GLY A 49 -1.95 -6.10 -1.65
N ILE A 50 -2.69 -6.20 -2.75
CA ILE A 50 -2.26 -5.66 -4.05
C ILE A 50 -2.40 -4.14 -4.05
N LEU A 51 -1.31 -3.43 -4.37
CA LEU A 51 -1.28 -1.98 -4.44
C LEU A 51 -1.87 -1.49 -5.77
N ILE A 52 -3.17 -1.25 -5.78
CA ILE A 52 -3.90 -0.59 -6.88
C ILE A 52 -4.79 0.48 -6.25
N PRO A 53 -4.74 1.74 -6.69
CA PRO A 53 -5.49 2.80 -6.06
C PRO A 53 -6.94 2.81 -6.56
N HIS A 54 -7.88 2.94 -5.62
CA HIS A 54 -9.28 3.22 -5.91
C HIS A 54 -9.53 4.73 -5.97
N ALA A 55 -10.53 5.14 -6.75
CA ALA A 55 -10.93 6.54 -6.85
C ALA A 55 -11.88 6.91 -5.69
N TYR A 56 -11.53 7.95 -4.95
CA TYR A 56 -12.36 8.54 -3.91
C TYR A 56 -12.97 9.85 -4.41
N GLN A 57 -14.29 9.98 -4.38
CA GLN A 57 -14.99 11.13 -5.01
C GLN A 57 -14.70 12.46 -4.29
N ASP A 58 -14.55 12.42 -2.97
CA ASP A 58 -14.40 13.62 -2.14
C ASP A 58 -12.95 14.10 -1.99
N ILE A 59 -12.00 13.42 -2.65
CA ILE A 59 -10.57 13.73 -2.53
C ILE A 59 -10.05 14.17 -3.89
N PRO A 60 -9.32 15.30 -4.01
CA PRO A 60 -8.74 15.71 -5.28
C PRO A 60 -7.87 14.62 -5.90
N VAL A 61 -8.06 14.35 -7.20
CA VAL A 61 -7.36 13.28 -7.91
C VAL A 61 -5.83 13.39 -7.82
N GLN A 62 -5.29 14.62 -7.76
CA GLN A 62 -3.85 14.85 -7.63
C GLN A 62 -3.34 14.46 -6.24
N THR A 63 -4.12 14.71 -5.19
CA THR A 63 -3.80 14.28 -3.83
C THR A 63 -3.80 12.75 -3.72
N GLN A 64 -4.81 12.09 -4.29
CA GLN A 64 -4.85 10.61 -4.33
C GLN A 64 -3.64 10.04 -5.08
N LYS A 65 -3.29 10.63 -6.23
CA LYS A 65 -2.11 10.22 -7.01
C LYS A 65 -0.82 10.43 -6.22
N GLN A 66 -0.70 11.53 -5.48
CA GLN A 66 0.46 11.83 -4.65
C GLN A 66 0.62 10.77 -3.55
N TRP A 67 -0.43 10.49 -2.77
CA TRP A 67 -0.38 9.46 -1.73
C TRP A 67 -0.04 8.08 -2.29
N PHE A 68 -0.61 7.75 -3.45
CA PHE A 68 -0.27 6.52 -4.15
C PHE A 68 1.21 6.45 -4.53
N ARG A 69 1.76 7.53 -5.08
CA ARG A 69 3.18 7.62 -5.45
C ARG A 69 4.10 7.48 -4.24
N GLU A 70 3.84 8.24 -3.18
CA GLU A 70 4.65 8.20 -1.96
C GLU A 70 4.62 6.80 -1.31
N THR A 71 3.45 6.14 -1.31
CA THR A 71 3.31 4.76 -0.83
C THR A 71 4.05 3.78 -1.75
N PHE A 72 3.94 3.94 -3.07
CA PHE A 72 4.61 3.10 -4.05
C PHE A 72 6.13 3.18 -3.93
N ASP A 73 6.66 4.40 -3.76
CA ASP A 73 8.10 4.64 -3.60
C ASP A 73 8.63 4.04 -2.29
N HIS A 74 7.90 4.21 -1.19
CA HIS A 74 8.23 3.61 0.10
C HIS A 74 8.28 2.08 0.03
N LEU A 75 7.21 1.45 -0.45
CA LEU A 75 7.13 -0.01 -0.56
C LEU A 75 8.12 -0.55 -1.60
N SER A 76 8.40 0.20 -2.67
CA SER A 76 9.46 -0.13 -3.63
C SER A 76 10.84 -0.15 -2.99
N ALA A 77 11.12 0.77 -2.06
CA ALA A 77 12.38 0.79 -1.33
C ALA A 77 12.51 -0.43 -0.41
N ILE A 78 11.43 -0.83 0.27
CA ILE A 78 11.39 -2.05 1.08
C ILE A 78 11.58 -3.29 0.20
N ALA A 79 10.89 -3.39 -0.93
CA ALA A 79 10.99 -4.53 -1.85
C ALA A 79 12.41 -4.75 -2.42
N ARG A 80 13.25 -3.70 -2.43
CA ARG A 80 14.65 -3.76 -2.86
C ARG A 80 15.64 -3.91 -1.71
N SER A 81 15.17 -3.93 -0.46
CA SER A 81 16.02 -4.05 0.71
C SER A 81 16.17 -5.52 1.14
N PRO A 82 17.16 -5.85 1.99
CA PRO A 82 17.27 -7.17 2.60
C PRO A 82 16.05 -7.56 3.46
N GLU A 83 15.23 -6.59 3.87
CA GLU A 83 14.06 -6.78 4.74
C GLU A 83 12.78 -7.11 3.95
N ALA A 84 12.84 -7.17 2.62
CA ALA A 84 11.67 -7.37 1.76
C ALA A 84 10.86 -8.63 2.13
N VAL A 85 11.55 -9.72 2.46
CA VAL A 85 10.93 -11.00 2.85
C VAL A 85 10.23 -10.87 4.20
N ASP A 86 10.90 -10.31 5.20
CA ASP A 86 10.33 -10.12 6.55
C ASP A 86 9.16 -9.14 6.54
N ALA A 87 9.23 -8.12 5.69
CA ALA A 87 8.15 -7.15 5.49
C ALA A 87 7.00 -7.69 4.63
N GLY A 88 7.18 -8.83 3.95
CA GLY A 88 6.19 -9.37 3.02
C GLY A 88 5.93 -8.50 1.78
N VAL A 89 6.87 -7.64 1.39
CA VAL A 89 6.69 -6.69 0.28
C VAL A 89 7.45 -7.15 -0.96
N HIS A 90 6.74 -7.36 -2.07
CA HIS A 90 7.34 -7.81 -3.32
C HIS A 90 6.64 -7.26 -4.55
N LEU A 91 7.33 -7.26 -5.70
CA LEU A 91 6.74 -6.88 -6.98
C LEU A 91 5.87 -8.02 -7.54
N VAL A 92 4.74 -7.65 -8.14
CA VAL A 92 3.84 -8.57 -8.84
C VAL A 92 3.44 -7.97 -10.19
N SER A 93 3.55 -8.76 -11.25
CA SER A 93 3.07 -8.42 -12.60
C SER A 93 1.72 -9.06 -12.85
N GLY A 94 0.83 -8.34 -13.53
CA GLY A 94 -0.49 -8.88 -13.85
C GLY A 94 -1.24 -8.06 -14.88
N TRP A 95 -2.50 -8.47 -15.08
CA TRP A 95 -3.45 -7.80 -15.97
C TRP A 95 -4.69 -7.37 -15.20
N GLN A 96 -5.14 -6.14 -15.44
CA GLN A 96 -6.48 -5.69 -15.12
C GLN A 96 -7.32 -5.74 -16.40
N ILE A 97 -8.37 -6.56 -16.41
CA ILE A 97 -9.17 -6.86 -17.60
C ILE A 97 -10.61 -6.31 -17.44
N PHE A 98 -11.21 -5.88 -18.54
CA PHE A 98 -12.50 -5.21 -18.53
C PHE A 98 -13.42 -5.73 -19.63
N GLN A 99 -14.70 -5.93 -19.29
CA GLN A 99 -15.75 -6.34 -20.24
C GLN A 99 -16.25 -5.18 -21.12
N SER A 100 -15.96 -3.94 -20.73
CA SER A 100 -16.22 -2.73 -21.50
C SER A 100 -15.02 -1.80 -21.42
N VAL A 101 -14.81 -0.95 -22.44
CA VAL A 101 -13.74 0.07 -22.41
C VAL A 101 -14.04 1.07 -21.27
N PRO A 102 -13.12 1.27 -20.31
CA PRO A 102 -13.31 2.25 -19.24
C PRO A 102 -13.43 3.68 -19.79
N THR A 103 -14.14 4.56 -19.09
CA THR A 103 -14.26 5.98 -19.46
C THR A 103 -12.90 6.67 -19.61
N ARG A 104 -11.89 6.19 -18.88
CA ARG A 104 -10.50 6.63 -18.98
C ARG A 104 -9.61 5.41 -19.19
N GLU A 105 -9.11 5.26 -20.42
CA GLU A 105 -8.25 4.14 -20.81
C GLU A 105 -6.89 4.14 -20.09
N VAL A 106 -6.31 5.33 -19.88
CA VAL A 106 -5.05 5.51 -19.15
C VAL A 106 -5.34 6.16 -17.79
N PRO A 107 -5.35 5.41 -16.68
CA PRO A 107 -5.65 5.95 -15.36
C PRO A 107 -4.60 6.98 -14.93
N VAL A 108 -4.97 7.89 -14.03
CA VAL A 108 -4.09 8.96 -13.50
C VAL A 108 -2.79 8.45 -12.88
N TRP A 109 -2.79 7.21 -12.39
CA TRP A 109 -1.68 6.56 -11.69
C TRP A 109 -0.82 5.67 -12.61
N ALA A 110 -1.12 5.58 -13.91
CA ALA A 110 -0.42 4.71 -14.85
C ALA A 110 1.10 4.98 -14.92
N ASP A 111 1.52 6.23 -14.71
CA ASP A 111 2.92 6.67 -14.69
C ASP A 111 3.63 6.39 -13.35
N VAL A 112 2.92 5.89 -12.34
CA VAL A 112 3.50 5.52 -11.04
C VAL A 112 3.87 4.05 -11.00
N VAL A 113 3.04 3.18 -11.58
CA VAL A 113 3.32 1.73 -11.68
C VAL A 113 4.34 1.44 -12.78
N LEU A 114 4.92 0.24 -12.77
CA LEU A 114 6.00 -0.13 -13.68
C LEU A 114 5.45 -0.78 -14.96
N GLY A 115 5.87 -0.28 -16.12
CA GLY A 115 5.60 -0.94 -17.41
C GLY A 115 4.13 -0.99 -17.81
N PHE A 116 3.36 0.07 -17.55
CA PHE A 116 1.95 0.15 -17.93
C PHE A 116 1.75 0.11 -19.45
N ARG A 117 1.12 -0.96 -19.96
CA ARG A 117 0.82 -1.18 -21.38
C ARG A 117 -0.17 -2.33 -21.57
N MET A 118 -0.69 -2.56 -22.76
CA MET A 118 -1.33 -3.84 -23.12
C MET A 118 -1.14 -4.10 -24.61
N THR A 119 -0.84 -5.34 -24.99
CA THR A 119 -0.79 -5.75 -26.41
C THR A 119 -2.06 -6.52 -26.80
N GLU A 120 -2.40 -6.52 -28.09
CA GLU A 120 -3.51 -7.33 -28.61
C GLU A 120 -3.33 -8.82 -28.33
N ALA A 121 -2.09 -9.32 -28.42
CA ALA A 121 -1.78 -10.73 -28.15
C ALA A 121 -2.04 -11.11 -26.68
N GLU A 122 -1.74 -10.22 -25.73
CA GLU A 122 -2.08 -10.41 -24.33
C GLU A 122 -3.60 -10.37 -24.11
N LEU A 123 -4.32 -9.45 -24.75
CA LEU A 123 -5.77 -9.32 -24.59
C LEU A 123 -6.51 -10.56 -25.12
N LYS A 124 -6.04 -11.16 -26.21
CA LYS A 124 -6.60 -12.41 -26.78
C LYS A 124 -6.62 -13.60 -25.80
N ARG A 125 -5.87 -13.54 -24.70
CA ARG A 125 -5.91 -14.55 -23.61
C ARG A 125 -7.22 -14.50 -22.80
N PHE A 126 -7.97 -13.41 -22.90
CA PHE A 126 -9.19 -13.15 -22.15
C PHE A 126 -10.38 -12.95 -23.12
N PRO A 127 -10.89 -14.02 -23.75
CA PRO A 127 -11.82 -13.91 -24.88
C PRO A 127 -13.17 -13.25 -24.55
N GLN A 128 -13.53 -13.14 -23.27
CA GLN A 128 -14.75 -12.49 -22.79
C GLN A 128 -14.54 -11.00 -22.41
N HIS A 129 -13.34 -10.45 -22.63
CA HIS A 129 -12.96 -9.10 -22.24
C HIS A 129 -12.53 -8.30 -23.48
N VAL A 130 -12.89 -7.03 -23.51
CA VAL A 130 -12.69 -6.16 -24.70
C VAL A 130 -11.59 -5.13 -24.49
N PHE A 131 -11.12 -4.95 -23.24
CA PHE A 131 -10.05 -4.03 -22.89
C PHE A 131 -9.22 -4.61 -21.76
N GLY A 132 -7.95 -4.23 -21.68
CA GLY A 132 -7.05 -4.67 -20.63
C GLY A 132 -5.87 -3.76 -20.45
N GLN A 133 -5.26 -3.83 -19.27
CA GLN A 133 -4.08 -3.09 -18.86
C GLN A 133 -3.13 -4.08 -18.21
N ALA A 134 -1.86 -4.10 -18.62
CA ALA A 134 -0.78 -4.86 -18.01
C ALA A 134 0.19 -3.91 -17.31
N PHE A 135 0.62 -4.26 -16.11
CA PHE A 135 1.61 -3.50 -15.37
C PHE A 135 2.19 -4.37 -14.25
N THR A 136 3.33 -3.92 -13.71
CA THR A 136 3.90 -4.44 -12.48
C THR A 136 3.65 -3.45 -11.35
N THR A 137 3.10 -3.94 -10.25
CA THR A 137 2.87 -3.18 -9.01
C THR A 137 3.48 -3.92 -7.82
N LEU A 138 3.21 -3.46 -6.60
CA LEU A 138 3.63 -4.10 -5.36
C LEU A 138 2.48 -4.90 -4.76
N LYS A 139 2.82 -6.00 -4.11
CA LYS A 139 1.96 -6.72 -3.18
C LYS A 139 2.59 -6.68 -1.80
N CYS A 140 1.76 -6.48 -0.81
CA CYS A 140 2.10 -6.47 0.59
C CYS A 140 1.36 -7.64 1.27
N GLU A 141 2.07 -8.65 1.73
CA GLU A 141 1.50 -9.68 2.61
C GLU A 141 1.20 -9.02 3.96
N THR A 142 -0.06 -8.65 4.16
CA THR A 142 -0.42 -7.70 5.20
C THR A 142 -0.13 -8.21 6.61
N SER A 143 -0.32 -9.50 6.89
CA SER A 143 0.05 -10.07 8.20
C SER A 143 1.55 -9.96 8.50
N ALA A 144 2.41 -10.25 7.52
CA ALA A 144 3.85 -10.07 7.65
C ALA A 144 4.23 -8.59 7.78
N TYR A 145 3.61 -7.72 6.97
CA TYR A 145 3.89 -6.29 7.01
C TYR A 145 3.46 -5.63 8.32
N LEU A 146 2.30 -6.00 8.87
CA LEU A 146 1.85 -5.51 10.18
C LEU A 146 2.83 -5.95 11.28
N SER A 147 3.22 -7.23 11.30
CA SER A 147 4.23 -7.73 12.24
C SER A 147 5.56 -6.95 12.12
N TRP A 148 5.97 -6.66 10.88
CA TRP A 148 7.17 -5.88 10.59
C TRP A 148 7.07 -4.41 11.04
N LEU A 149 5.88 -3.80 10.90
CA LEU A 149 5.58 -2.45 11.38
C LEU A 149 5.53 -2.41 12.91
N GLU A 150 4.88 -3.37 13.57
CA GLU A 150 4.78 -3.46 15.03
C GLU A 150 6.16 -3.51 15.67
N ASN A 151 7.07 -4.34 15.14
CA ASN A 151 8.46 -4.43 15.62
C ASN A 151 9.24 -3.10 15.51
N ARG A 152 8.83 -2.19 14.62
CA ARG A 152 9.45 -0.87 14.41
C ARG A 152 8.74 0.25 15.16
N ALA A 153 7.43 0.12 15.34
CA ALA A 153 6.63 1.02 16.17
C ALA A 153 6.89 0.76 17.67
N SER A 154 7.40 -0.43 18.00
CA SER A 154 7.70 -0.84 19.37
C SER A 154 8.92 -0.15 19.96
N ALA A 155 8.69 1.05 20.48
CA ALA A 155 8.93 1.31 21.90
C ALA A 155 7.62 1.00 22.67
N VAL A 156 7.22 -0.26 22.74
CA VAL A 156 6.02 -0.69 23.46
C VAL A 156 6.45 -1.10 24.88
N MET A 157 6.00 -0.35 25.87
CA MET A 157 5.85 -0.81 27.26
C MET A 157 4.51 -1.51 27.41
#